data_AF-A0A2G5SH51-F1
#
_entry.id   AF-A0A2G5SH51-F1
#
_cell.length_a   1.000
_cell.length_b   1.000
_cell.length_c   1.000
_cell.angle_alpha   90.00
_cell.angle_beta   90.00
_cell.angle_gamma   90.00
#
_symmetry.space_group_name_H-M   'P 1'
#
loop_
_entity.id
_entity.type
_entity.pdbx_description
1 polymer ?
#
loop_
_entity_poly.entity_id
_entity_poly.type
_entity_poly.pdbx_seq_one_letter_code
_entity_poly.pdbx_strand_id
1 'polypeptide(L)'
;MMKLLILLLLLVSTAYSKLPKCTDEINAIRSRYANELSVANMNKLVHNPKLEKKILEKLESSRGCPDESVEYEDGFIFGLNVKNSKGLVFHVASIAGSVEVACLETKCEKTGELISAVVVDMG
;
A
#
# COMPACT_ATOMS: atom_id res chain seq x y z
N MET A 1 -8.32 28.49 -26.34
CA MET A 1 -8.90 28.00 -25.07
C MET A 1 -8.97 26.47 -24.97
N MET A 2 -9.21 25.73 -26.06
CA MET A 2 -9.29 24.25 -26.04
C MET A 2 -7.97 23.52 -25.73
N LYS A 3 -6.82 24.07 -26.18
CA LYS A 3 -5.49 23.49 -25.88
C LYS A 3 -5.16 23.45 -24.39
N LEU A 4 -5.58 24.47 -23.62
CA LEU A 4 -5.31 24.55 -22.19
C LEU A 4 -6.11 23.50 -21.41
N LEU A 5 -7.38 23.28 -21.79
CA LEU A 5 -8.23 22.20 -21.25
C LEU A 5 -7.66 20.81 -21.52
N ILE A 6 -7.14 20.56 -22.72
CA ILE A 6 -6.54 19.27 -23.08
C ILE A 6 -5.27 19.01 -22.27
N LEU A 7 -4.41 20.02 -22.10
CA LEU A 7 -3.21 19.93 -21.24
C LEU A 7 -3.56 19.64 -19.78
N LEU A 8 -4.58 20.31 -19.23
CA LEU A 8 -5.08 20.07 -17.88
C LEU A 8 -5.63 18.63 -17.72
N LEU A 9 -6.42 18.14 -18.69
CA LEU A 9 -6.95 16.78 -18.67
C LEU A 9 -5.83 15.72 -18.72
N LEU A 10 -4.78 15.92 -19.52
CA LEU A 10 -3.63 15.03 -19.58
C LEU A 10 -2.82 15.02 -18.27
N LEU A 11 -2.68 16.18 -17.62
CA LEU A 11 -2.03 16.28 -16.30
C LEU A 11 -2.84 15.58 -15.21
N VAL A 12 -4.17 15.68 -15.24
CA VAL A 12 -5.05 14.98 -14.29
C VAL A 12 -4.99 13.47 -14.53
N SER A 13 -5.04 12.99 -15.77
CA SER A 13 -4.95 11.55 -16.09
C SER A 13 -3.60 10.95 -15.68
N THR A 14 -2.49 11.67 -15.84
CA THR A 14 -1.17 11.19 -15.39
C THR A 14 -1.01 11.21 -13.88
N ALA A 15 -1.71 12.10 -13.15
CA ALA A 15 -1.77 12.07 -11.69
C ALA A 15 -2.68 10.94 -11.17
N TYR A 16 -3.82 10.70 -11.80
CA TYR A 16 -4.75 9.62 -11.43
C TYR A 16 -4.19 8.23 -11.74
N SER A 17 -3.45 8.07 -12.84
CA SER A 17 -2.75 6.82 -13.18
C SER A 17 -1.59 6.50 -12.23
N LYS A 18 -1.17 7.47 -11.41
CA LYS A 18 -0.16 7.32 -10.36
C LYS A 18 -0.75 7.06 -8.98
N LEU A 19 -2.08 7.03 -8.82
CA LEU A 19 -2.67 6.53 -7.59
C LEU A 19 -2.17 5.08 -7.43
N PRO A 20 -1.57 4.72 -6.28
CA PRO A 20 -0.88 3.45 -6.21
C PRO A 20 -1.91 2.34 -6.35
N LYS A 21 -1.76 1.57 -7.43
CA LYS A 21 -2.59 0.42 -7.79
C LYS A 21 -2.88 -0.49 -6.58
N CYS A 22 -1.94 -0.58 -5.64
CA CYS A 22 -2.10 -1.36 -4.41
C CYS A 22 -3.25 -0.86 -3.50
N THR A 23 -3.53 0.44 -3.43
CA THR A 23 -4.54 1.00 -2.50
C THR A 23 -5.93 0.54 -2.93
N ASP A 24 -6.19 0.57 -4.23
CA ASP A 24 -7.44 0.07 -4.80
C ASP A 24 -7.54 -1.46 -4.67
N GLU A 25 -6.44 -2.19 -4.91
CA GLU A 25 -6.38 -3.64 -4.72
C GLU A 25 -6.68 -4.05 -3.25
N ILE A 26 -6.08 -3.37 -2.28
CA ILE A 26 -6.33 -3.61 -0.85
C ILE A 26 -7.77 -3.26 -0.50
N ASN A 27 -8.29 -2.11 -0.96
CA ASN A 27 -9.67 -1.71 -0.71
C ASN A 27 -10.70 -2.68 -1.34
N ALA A 28 -10.40 -3.27 -2.51
CA ALA A 28 -11.24 -4.29 -3.10
C ALA A 28 -11.30 -5.56 -2.23
N ILE A 29 -10.17 -5.95 -1.65
CA ILE A 29 -10.10 -7.09 -0.72
C ILE A 29 -10.84 -6.78 0.57
N ARG A 30 -10.66 -5.57 1.14
CA ARG A 30 -11.40 -5.08 2.32
C ARG A 30 -12.91 -5.13 2.12
N SER A 31 -13.37 -4.63 0.97
CA SER A 31 -14.79 -4.65 0.60
C SER A 31 -15.34 -6.07 0.52
N ARG A 32 -14.63 -6.99 -0.14
CA ARG A 32 -15.01 -8.40 -0.18
C ARG A 32 -15.06 -9.02 1.21
N TYR A 33 -14.04 -8.78 2.03
CA TYR A 33 -13.93 -9.31 3.39
C TYR A 33 -15.07 -8.81 4.30
N ALA A 34 -15.40 -7.52 4.23
CA ALA A 34 -16.51 -6.94 4.97
C ALA A 34 -17.85 -7.56 4.58
N ASN A 35 -18.08 -7.79 3.28
CA ASN A 35 -19.31 -8.40 2.79
C ASN A 35 -19.42 -9.89 3.16
N GLU A 36 -18.34 -10.66 2.97
CA GLU A 36 -18.35 -12.12 3.21
C GLU A 36 -18.42 -12.47 4.69
N LEU A 37 -17.79 -11.67 5.56
CA LEU A 37 -17.69 -11.95 6.99
C LEU A 37 -18.51 -11.00 7.87
N SER A 38 -19.33 -10.14 7.27
CA SER A 38 -20.17 -9.15 7.97
C SER A 38 -19.37 -8.26 8.95
N VAL A 39 -18.17 -7.84 8.54
CA VAL A 39 -17.32 -6.96 9.36
C VAL A 39 -17.86 -5.54 9.28
N ALA A 40 -18.42 -5.05 10.38
CA ALA A 40 -18.82 -3.66 10.52
C ALA A 40 -17.60 -2.73 10.59
N ASN A 41 -17.80 -1.45 10.24
CA ASN A 41 -16.78 -0.40 10.33
C ASN A 41 -15.49 -0.70 9.56
N MET A 42 -15.57 -1.45 8.45
CA MET A 42 -14.44 -1.62 7.53
C MET A 42 -14.20 -0.32 6.76
N ASN A 43 -13.30 0.51 7.27
CA ASN A 43 -12.98 1.80 6.67
C ASN A 43 -12.30 1.62 5.31
N LYS A 44 -12.64 2.48 4.35
CA LYS A 44 -11.90 2.58 3.08
C LYS A 44 -10.56 3.25 3.37
N LEU A 45 -9.46 2.61 2.97
CA LEU A 45 -8.12 3.17 3.14
C LEU A 45 -7.88 4.29 2.13
N VAL A 46 -7.30 5.39 2.59
CA VAL A 46 -6.82 6.50 1.78
C VAL A 46 -5.32 6.38 1.62
N HIS A 47 -4.82 6.58 0.40
CA HIS A 47 -3.38 6.58 0.18
C HIS A 47 -2.71 7.78 0.86
N ASN A 48 -1.72 7.52 1.73
CA ASN A 48 -0.91 8.55 2.39
C ASN A 48 0.57 8.43 1.98
N PRO A 49 1.07 9.23 1.02
CA PRO A 49 2.45 9.12 0.54
C PRO A 49 3.50 9.44 1.60
N LYS A 50 3.13 10.09 2.72
CA LYS A 50 4.07 10.34 3.83
C LYS A 50 4.50 9.04 4.52
N LEU A 51 3.68 7.99 4.45
CA LEU A 51 4.00 6.71 5.06
C LEU A 51 5.01 5.91 4.22
N GLU A 52 5.25 6.27 2.95
CA GLU A 52 6.30 5.63 2.12
C GLU A 52 7.69 5.80 2.74
N LYS A 53 7.95 6.92 3.41
CA LYS A 53 9.21 7.16 4.14
C LYS A 53 9.43 6.12 5.24
N LYS A 54 8.37 5.70 5.94
CA LYS A 54 8.44 4.65 6.97
C LYS A 54 8.82 3.30 6.36
N ILE A 55 8.30 2.99 5.16
CA ILE A 55 8.71 1.79 4.44
C ILE A 55 10.21 1.86 4.11
N LEU A 56 10.68 2.99 3.58
CA LEU A 56 12.10 3.17 3.25
C LEU A 56 12.99 2.96 4.48
N GLU A 57 12.68 3.63 5.60
CA GLU A 57 13.39 3.49 6.88
C GLU A 57 13.41 2.03 7.36
N LYS A 58 12.28 1.32 7.25
CA LYS A 58 12.17 -0.09 7.61
C LYS A 58 13.11 -0.97 6.78
N LEU A 59 13.24 -0.66 5.49
CA LEU A 59 14.06 -1.41 4.53
C LEU A 59 15.56 -1.17 4.68
N GLU A 60 16.00 -0.06 5.28
CA GLU A 60 17.42 0.31 5.42
C GLU A 60 18.24 -0.79 6.11
N SER A 61 17.70 -1.37 7.19
CA SER A 61 18.35 -2.43 7.95
C SER A 61 18.66 -3.69 7.11
N SER A 62 17.84 -3.93 6.09
CA SER A 62 17.94 -5.09 5.18
C SER A 62 18.67 -4.77 3.87
N ARG A 63 19.14 -3.53 3.68
CA ARG A 63 19.64 -3.03 2.38
C ARG A 63 18.63 -3.23 1.25
N GLY A 64 17.36 -2.93 1.53
CA GLY A 64 16.26 -3.09 0.58
C GLY A 64 15.87 -4.54 0.28
N CYS A 65 16.38 -5.52 1.02
CA CYS A 65 16.17 -6.95 0.77
C CYS A 65 15.58 -7.67 2.01
N PRO A 66 14.37 -7.31 2.47
CA PRO A 66 13.75 -7.97 3.61
C PRO A 66 13.22 -9.36 3.23
N ASP A 67 13.14 -10.23 4.22
CA ASP A 67 12.36 -11.46 4.12
C ASP A 67 10.86 -11.16 4.07
N GLU A 68 10.06 -12.09 3.54
CA GLU A 68 8.60 -11.99 3.56
C GLU A 68 8.09 -11.96 5.01
N SER A 69 7.43 -10.88 5.42
CA SER A 69 7.04 -10.68 6.81
C SER A 69 5.89 -9.70 7.01
N VAL A 70 5.13 -9.91 8.10
CA VAL A 70 4.25 -8.91 8.73
C VAL A 70 4.97 -8.39 9.97
N GLU A 71 5.14 -7.08 10.11
CA GLU A 71 5.73 -6.46 11.29
C GLU A 71 4.84 -5.36 11.86
N TYR A 72 4.89 -5.18 13.18
CA TYR A 72 4.07 -4.23 13.93
C TYR A 72 4.99 -3.25 14.64
N GLU A 73 4.90 -1.95 14.34
CA GLU A 73 5.79 -0.94 14.91
C GLU A 73 5.12 0.44 14.88
N ASP A 74 5.24 1.19 15.98
CA ASP A 74 4.78 2.58 16.12
C ASP A 74 3.32 2.84 15.70
N GLY A 75 2.42 1.88 15.92
CA GLY A 75 1.01 1.99 15.52
C GLY A 75 0.76 1.73 14.02
N PHE A 76 1.75 1.16 13.33
CA PHE A 76 1.67 0.77 11.93
C PHE A 76 1.95 -0.72 11.76
N ILE A 77 1.41 -1.26 10.66
CA ILE A 77 1.64 -2.61 10.20
C ILE A 77 2.37 -2.55 8.88
N PHE A 78 3.52 -3.20 8.84
CA PHE A 78 4.36 -3.31 7.67
C PHE A 78 4.20 -4.69 7.06
N GLY A 79 3.90 -4.75 5.78
CA GLY A 79 4.10 -5.93 4.97
C GLY A 79 5.34 -5.74 4.11
N LEU A 80 6.35 -6.61 4.27
CA LEU A 80 7.61 -6.55 3.54
C LEU A 80 7.73 -7.73 2.56
N ASN A 81 8.26 -7.46 1.36
CA ASN A 81 8.41 -8.43 0.27
C ASN A 81 7.13 -9.19 -0.09
N VAL A 82 6.04 -8.44 -0.29
CA VAL A 82 4.66 -8.98 -0.29
C VAL A 82 4.12 -9.36 -1.66
N LYS A 83 4.92 -9.21 -2.72
CA LYS A 83 4.45 -9.28 -4.12
C LYS A 83 3.70 -10.58 -4.47
N ASN A 84 3.99 -11.67 -3.76
CA ASN A 84 3.38 -12.98 -3.96
C ASN A 84 2.65 -13.52 -2.71
N SER A 85 2.56 -12.73 -1.64
CA SER A 85 2.01 -13.21 -0.37
C SER A 85 0.52 -12.90 -0.25
N LYS A 86 -0.32 -13.86 -0.65
CA LYS A 86 -1.76 -13.76 -0.44
C LYS A 86 -2.10 -13.62 1.05
N GLY A 87 -1.38 -14.31 1.94
CA GLY A 87 -1.62 -14.29 3.39
C GLY A 87 -1.36 -12.93 4.04
N LEU A 88 -0.35 -12.21 3.55
CA LEU A 88 0.02 -10.89 4.07
C LEU A 88 -0.95 -9.79 3.64
N VAL A 89 -1.43 -9.84 2.39
CA VAL A 89 -2.50 -8.95 1.93
C VAL A 89 -3.77 -9.14 2.76
N PHE A 90 -4.09 -10.37 3.18
CA PHE A 90 -5.22 -10.62 4.10
C PHE A 90 -5.00 -9.99 5.49
N HIS A 91 -3.81 -10.12 6.07
CA HIS A 91 -3.52 -9.53 7.39
C HIS A 91 -3.67 -8.01 7.37
N VAL A 92 -3.04 -7.36 6.39
CA VAL A 92 -3.07 -5.90 6.22
C VAL A 92 -4.48 -5.40 5.87
N ALA A 93 -5.24 -6.17 5.08
CA ALA A 93 -6.61 -5.79 4.72
C ALA A 93 -7.64 -6.04 5.84
N SER A 94 -7.38 -6.92 6.80
CA SER A 94 -8.42 -7.35 7.76
C SER A 94 -8.76 -6.34 8.86
N ILE A 95 -7.96 -5.29 9.04
CA ILE A 95 -8.11 -4.37 10.18
C ILE A 95 -9.12 -3.29 9.85
N ALA A 96 -10.30 -3.42 10.44
CA ALA A 96 -11.44 -2.58 10.12
C ALA A 96 -11.18 -1.09 10.41
N GLY A 97 -10.53 -0.78 11.54
CA GLY A 97 -10.31 0.58 12.03
C GLY A 97 -9.37 1.44 11.17
N SER A 98 -8.41 0.82 10.48
CA SER A 98 -7.40 1.51 9.67
C SER A 98 -8.00 2.46 8.64
N VAL A 99 -7.35 3.61 8.42
CA VAL A 99 -7.83 4.67 7.50
C VAL A 99 -6.82 5.07 6.44
N GLU A 100 -5.54 4.75 6.60
CA GLU A 100 -4.43 5.17 5.75
C GLU A 100 -3.58 3.98 5.27
N VAL A 101 -3.06 4.09 4.04
CA VAL A 101 -2.14 3.09 3.47
C VAL A 101 -1.08 3.74 2.60
N ALA A 102 0.12 3.18 2.57
CA ALA A 102 1.07 3.42 1.50
C ALA A 102 1.69 2.12 1.01
N CYS A 103 2.13 2.12 -0.23
CA CYS A 103 2.90 1.02 -0.78
C CYS A 103 4.07 1.56 -1.57
N LEU A 104 5.12 0.75 -1.64
CA LEU A 104 6.34 1.05 -2.36
C LEU A 104 6.79 -0.19 -3.12
N GLU A 105 7.09 -0.03 -4.41
CA GLU A 105 7.90 -1.00 -5.15
C GLU A 105 9.33 -0.48 -5.24
N THR A 106 10.29 -1.28 -4.78
CA THR A 106 11.73 -0.96 -4.85
C THR A 106 12.52 -2.17 -5.33
N LYS A 107 13.83 -2.02 -5.53
CA LYS A 107 14.73 -3.12 -5.90
C LYS A 107 15.56 -3.53 -4.70
N CYS A 108 15.66 -4.83 -4.46
CA CYS A 108 16.65 -5.37 -3.52
C CYS A 108 18.06 -5.05 -4.05
N GLU A 109 18.90 -4.42 -3.22
CA GLU A 109 20.23 -3.97 -3.62
C GLU A 109 21.17 -5.13 -3.99
N LYS A 110 20.95 -6.31 -3.42
CA LYS A 110 21.80 -7.49 -3.64
C LYS A 110 21.44 -8.24 -4.92
N THR A 111 20.15 -8.47 -5.17
CA THR A 111 19.66 -9.34 -6.25
C THR A 111 19.12 -8.56 -7.44
N GLY A 112 18.77 -7.29 -7.25
CA GLY A 112 18.07 -6.47 -8.26
C GLY A 112 16.60 -6.82 -8.43
N GLU A 113 16.07 -7.79 -7.68
CA GLU A 113 14.68 -8.21 -7.73
C GLU A 113 13.75 -7.11 -7.20
N LEU A 114 12.54 -7.05 -7.75
CA LEU A 114 11.51 -6.11 -7.29
C LEU A 114 10.89 -6.61 -5.99
N ILE A 115 10.91 -5.75 -4.99
CA ILE A 115 10.28 -5.94 -3.68
C ILE A 115 9.08 -5.01 -3.61
N SER A 116 7.94 -5.56 -3.18
CA SER A 116 6.75 -4.78 -2.85
C SER A 116 6.60 -4.70 -1.34
N ALA A 117 6.37 -3.51 -0.81
CA ALA A 117 6.12 -3.29 0.60
C ALA A 117 4.87 -2.42 0.78
N VAL A 118 4.20 -2.60 1.91
CA VAL A 118 2.97 -1.91 2.29
C VAL A 118 3.07 -1.48 3.75
N VAL A 119 2.49 -0.34 4.08
CA VAL A 119 2.29 0.12 5.45
C VAL A 119 0.85 0.59 5.63
N VAL A 120 0.22 0.21 6.73
CA VAL A 120 -1.15 0.57 7.11
C VAL A 120 -1.16 1.00 8.58
N ASP A 121 -1.95 2.01 8.92
CA ASP A 121 -2.17 2.42 10.32
C ASP A 121 -3.03 1.38 11.06
N MET A 122 -2.91 1.27 12.39
CA MET A 122 -3.72 0.30 13.15
C MET A 122 -5.15 0.78 13.46
N GLY A 123 -5.52 2.03 13.12
CA GLY A 123 -6.78 2.66 13.50
C GLY A 123 -6.76 3.34 14.87
#